data_AF-A0A8J8Q4F8-F1
#
_entry.id   AF-A0A8J8Q4F8-F1
#
_cell.length_a   1.000
_cell.length_b   1.000
_cell.length_c   1.000
_cell.angle_alpha   90.00
_cell.angle_beta   90.00
_cell.angle_gamma   90.00
#
_symmetry.space_group_name_H-M   'P 1'
#
loop_
_entity.id
_entity.type
_entity.pdbx_description
1 polymer ?
#
loop_
_entity_poly.entity_id
_entity_poly.type
_entity_poly.pdbx_seq_one_letter_code
_entity_poly.pdbx_strand_id
1 'polypeptide(L)'
;MTGRKNAMLTTEDRRWLTGEKRYEGEHAKQQRYQRRRDIRERVYNSLLDFSILFEHLEEDEREKLFGRPGTDQKELTDDRQLATGVRDALAFLLYNTGVTSMMNSDTGRADPVAEWVLTEALHRAGQKDGILVEDVELDIDAVDFPRTSLLADLEAGNELSPRELRLLLESEDVDTRNVQDNIREQLFDD
;
A
#
# COMPACT_ATOMS: atom_id res chain seq x y z
N MET A 1 15.09 13.30 3.13
CA MET A 1 15.21 11.88 2.73
C MET A 1 15.93 11.09 3.81
N THR A 2 15.18 10.29 4.56
CA THR A 2 15.64 9.59 5.76
C THR A 2 16.66 8.49 5.46
N GLY A 3 17.63 8.33 6.35
CA GLY A 3 18.78 7.44 6.27
C GLY A 3 18.46 5.95 6.43
N ARG A 4 17.63 5.37 5.55
CA ARG A 4 17.45 3.91 5.45
C ARG A 4 18.63 3.29 4.69
N LYS A 5 19.79 3.19 5.35
CA LYS A 5 21.05 2.73 4.73
C LYS A 5 21.03 1.24 4.35
N ASN A 6 20.31 0.41 5.10
CA ASN A 6 20.27 -1.06 4.91
C ASN A 6 18.88 -1.57 4.49
N ALA A 7 18.12 -0.78 3.73
CA ALA A 7 16.80 -1.17 3.26
C ALA A 7 16.84 -1.76 1.84
N MET A 8 15.76 -2.46 1.47
CA MET A 8 15.51 -2.99 0.12
C MET A 8 15.82 -1.97 -1.00
N LEU A 9 15.42 -0.71 -0.81
CA LEU A 9 15.74 0.38 -1.72
C LEU A 9 16.88 1.24 -1.20
N THR A 10 17.94 1.35 -2.01
CA THR A 10 19.04 2.28 -1.72
C THR A 10 18.57 3.73 -1.83
N THR A 11 19.38 4.64 -1.29
CA THR A 11 19.11 6.09 -1.40
C THR A 11 18.97 6.53 -2.85
N GLU A 12 19.77 5.98 -3.74
CA GLU A 12 19.73 6.33 -5.16
C GLU A 12 18.51 5.73 -5.87
N ASP A 13 18.01 4.57 -5.44
CA ASP A 13 16.77 4.01 -5.98
C ASP A 13 15.59 4.88 -5.62
N ARG A 14 15.52 5.30 -4.35
CA ARG A 14 14.46 6.19 -3.86
C ARG A 14 14.44 7.49 -4.64
N ARG A 15 15.60 8.17 -4.74
CA ARG A 15 15.73 9.42 -5.52
C ARG A 15 15.34 9.25 -6.98
N TRP A 16 15.67 8.10 -7.58
CA TRP A 16 15.33 7.84 -8.97
C TRP A 16 13.82 7.59 -9.16
N LEU A 17 13.19 6.81 -8.28
CA LEU A 17 11.75 6.52 -8.32
C LEU A 17 10.89 7.75 -7.99
N THR A 18 11.34 8.63 -7.09
CA THR A 18 10.65 9.88 -6.73
C THR A 18 10.93 11.02 -7.71
N GLY A 19 11.77 10.79 -8.73
CA GLY A 19 12.10 11.80 -9.75
C GLY A 19 13.12 12.85 -9.30
N GLU A 20 13.62 12.80 -8.06
CA GLU A 20 14.69 13.67 -7.53
C GLU A 20 16.05 13.43 -8.19
N LYS A 21 16.21 12.28 -8.86
CA LYS A 21 17.37 11.96 -9.70
C LYS A 21 16.91 11.50 -11.07
N ARG A 22 17.53 12.07 -12.11
CA ARG A 22 17.35 11.66 -13.51
C ARG A 22 18.69 11.24 -14.10
N TYR A 23 18.64 10.26 -14.98
CA TYR A 23 19.80 9.84 -15.78
C TYR A 23 19.71 10.53 -17.13
N GLU A 24 20.77 11.26 -17.48
CA GLU A 24 20.90 12.07 -18.70
C GLU A 24 22.21 11.74 -19.41
N GLY A 25 22.31 12.15 -20.69
CA GLY A 25 23.48 11.88 -21.54
C GLY A 25 23.45 10.54 -22.28
N GLU A 26 24.57 10.24 -22.94
CA GLU A 26 24.71 9.15 -23.93
C GLU A 26 24.36 7.76 -23.36
N HIS A 27 24.72 7.50 -22.09
CA HIS A 27 24.48 6.22 -21.44
C HIS A 27 23.20 6.16 -20.59
N ALA A 28 22.35 7.19 -20.63
CA ALA A 28 21.18 7.29 -19.77
C ALA A 28 20.20 6.11 -19.91
N LYS A 29 20.02 5.61 -21.14
CA LYS A 29 19.12 4.47 -21.42
C LYS A 29 19.59 3.20 -20.70
N GLN A 30 20.89 2.91 -20.78
CA GLN A 30 21.51 1.75 -20.14
C GLN A 30 21.47 1.87 -18.62
N GLN A 31 21.78 3.06 -18.07
CA GLN A 31 21.72 3.31 -16.62
C GLN A 31 20.29 3.13 -16.07
N ARG A 32 19.27 3.64 -16.77
CA ARG A 32 17.85 3.42 -16.38
C ARG A 32 17.47 1.94 -16.42
N TYR A 33 17.94 1.20 -17.43
CA TYR A 33 17.66 -0.23 -17.53
C TYR A 33 18.30 -1.00 -16.37
N GLN A 34 19.60 -0.77 -16.11
CA GLN A 34 20.31 -1.40 -15.01
C GLN A 34 19.64 -1.08 -13.67
N ARG A 35 19.28 0.18 -13.43
CA ARG A 35 18.57 0.60 -12.22
C ARG A 35 17.26 -0.17 -11.99
N ARG A 36 16.43 -0.34 -13.03
CA ARG A 36 15.20 -1.14 -12.94
C ARG A 36 15.46 -2.60 -12.62
N ARG A 37 16.49 -3.19 -13.25
CA ARG A 37 16.90 -4.56 -12.99
C ARG A 37 17.33 -4.73 -11.54
N ASP A 38 18.20 -3.87 -11.04
CA ASP A 38 18.73 -3.94 -9.66
C ASP A 38 17.61 -3.76 -8.61
N ILE A 39 16.65 -2.86 -8.87
CA ILE A 39 15.47 -2.69 -8.00
C ILE A 39 14.64 -3.96 -8.00
N ARG A 40 14.33 -4.55 -9.17
CA ARG A 40 13.54 -5.78 -9.27
C ARG A 40 14.21 -6.93 -8.53
N GLU A 41 15.52 -7.09 -8.71
CA GLU A 41 16.30 -8.16 -8.07
C GLU A 41 16.30 -8.01 -6.54
N ARG A 42 16.48 -6.79 -6.02
CA ARG A 42 16.38 -6.54 -4.57
C ARG A 42 14.98 -6.76 -4.03
N VAL A 43 13.93 -6.34 -4.74
CA VAL A 43 12.54 -6.61 -4.34
C VAL A 43 12.31 -8.11 -4.27
N TYR A 44 12.70 -8.86 -5.31
CA TYR A 44 12.58 -10.32 -5.34
C TYR A 44 13.30 -10.98 -4.16
N ASN A 45 14.57 -10.65 -3.92
CA ASN A 45 15.34 -11.23 -2.81
C ASN A 45 14.76 -10.84 -1.44
N SER A 46 14.32 -9.59 -1.27
CA SER A 46 13.72 -9.13 -0.01
C SER A 46 12.40 -9.86 0.30
N LEU A 47 11.63 -10.22 -0.73
CA LEU A 47 10.42 -11.03 -0.56
C LEU A 47 10.75 -12.46 -0.11
N LEU A 48 11.83 -13.05 -0.62
CA LEU A 48 12.29 -14.37 -0.17
C LEU A 48 12.78 -14.34 1.28
N ASP A 49 13.46 -13.26 1.69
CA ASP A 49 13.96 -13.11 3.05
C ASP A 49 12.84 -13.13 4.11
N PHE A 50 11.61 -12.74 3.78
CA PHE A 50 10.48 -12.84 4.72
C PHE A 50 10.21 -14.28 5.17
N SER A 51 10.52 -15.29 4.35
CA SER A 51 10.40 -16.69 4.77
C SER A 51 11.39 -17.01 5.89
N ILE A 52 12.60 -16.46 5.80
CA ILE A 52 13.65 -16.61 6.83
C ILE A 52 13.26 -15.83 8.09
N LEU A 53 12.82 -14.57 7.94
CA LEU A 53 12.40 -13.74 9.06
C LEU A 53 11.22 -14.35 9.81
N PHE A 54 10.21 -14.85 9.09
CA PHE A 54 9.04 -15.47 9.68
C PHE A 54 9.40 -16.74 10.47
N GLU A 55 10.36 -17.52 9.98
CA GLU A 55 10.74 -18.77 10.64
C GLU A 55 11.72 -18.59 11.79
N HIS A 56 12.69 -17.70 11.63
CA HIS A 56 13.90 -17.69 12.44
C HIS A 56 14.17 -16.40 13.21
N LEU A 57 13.50 -15.28 12.90
CA LEU A 57 13.66 -14.08 13.72
C LEU A 57 13.12 -14.36 15.12
N GLU A 58 13.87 -14.03 16.16
CA GLU A 58 13.45 -14.28 17.55
C GLU A 58 12.18 -13.51 17.90
N GLU A 59 11.36 -14.07 18.78
CA GLU A 59 10.05 -13.50 19.13
C GLU A 59 10.17 -12.10 19.73
N ASP A 60 11.15 -11.87 20.60
CA ASP A 60 11.38 -10.57 21.23
C ASP A 60 11.79 -9.49 20.21
N GLU A 61 12.53 -9.85 19.17
CA GLU A 61 12.85 -8.94 18.06
C GLU A 61 11.62 -8.64 17.19
N ARG A 62 10.72 -9.62 16.99
CA ARG A 62 9.44 -9.37 16.31
C ARG A 62 8.52 -8.48 17.15
N GLU A 63 8.45 -8.71 18.45
CA GLU A 63 7.64 -7.91 19.38
C GLU A 63 8.13 -6.45 19.44
N LYS A 64 9.44 -6.19 19.30
CA LYS A 64 9.96 -4.81 19.21
C LYS A 64 9.49 -4.05 17.96
N LEU A 65 9.11 -4.76 16.89
CA LEU A 65 8.63 -4.16 15.65
C LEU A 65 7.11 -4.05 15.60
N PHE A 66 6.42 -5.10 16.05
CA PHE A 66 4.97 -5.22 15.87
C PHE A 66 4.19 -5.18 17.18
N GLY A 67 4.86 -5.28 18.31
CA GLY A 67 4.22 -5.62 19.59
C GLY A 67 3.89 -7.10 19.67
N ARG A 68 3.26 -7.51 20.77
CA ARG A 68 2.82 -8.88 20.98
C ARG A 68 1.55 -9.18 20.18
N PRO A 69 1.55 -10.20 19.30
CA PRO A 69 0.38 -10.61 18.53
C PRO A 69 -0.86 -10.80 19.42
N GLY A 70 -2.01 -10.26 18.97
CA GLY A 70 -3.31 -10.44 19.64
C GLY A 70 -3.50 -9.76 21.00
N THR A 71 -2.53 -8.96 21.48
CA THR A 71 -2.64 -8.30 22.80
C THR A 71 -2.27 -6.82 22.75
N ASP A 72 -0.97 -6.50 22.64
CA ASP A 72 -0.46 -5.13 22.55
C ASP A 72 0.29 -4.95 21.23
N GLN A 73 -0.20 -4.05 20.38
CA GLN A 73 0.37 -3.76 19.06
C GLN A 73 0.78 -2.28 18.95
N LYS A 74 1.00 -1.60 20.09
CA LYS A 74 1.33 -0.17 20.14
C LYS A 74 2.57 0.17 19.33
N GLU A 75 3.57 -0.71 19.32
CA GLU A 75 4.80 -0.53 18.55
C GLU A 75 4.48 -0.28 17.06
N LEU A 76 3.54 -1.04 16.50
CA LEU A 76 3.08 -0.83 15.13
C LEU A 76 2.13 0.37 15.01
N THR A 77 1.16 0.54 15.92
CA THR A 77 0.12 1.56 15.77
C THR A 77 0.60 2.98 16.09
N ASP A 78 1.57 3.14 16.99
CA ASP A 78 2.13 4.43 17.39
C ASP A 78 3.19 4.90 16.38
N ASP A 79 3.92 3.98 15.74
CA ASP A 79 4.78 4.30 14.60
C ASP A 79 3.97 4.37 13.29
N ARG A 80 3.42 5.55 13.04
CA ARG A 80 2.68 5.84 11.80
C ARG A 80 3.48 5.56 10.52
N GLN A 81 4.81 5.72 10.53
CA GLN A 81 5.62 5.46 9.33
C GLN A 81 5.71 3.96 9.07
N LEU A 82 5.91 3.16 10.11
CA LEU A 82 5.93 1.71 10.00
C LEU A 82 4.54 1.18 9.61
N ALA A 83 3.47 1.63 10.27
CA ALA A 83 2.10 1.23 9.94
C ALA A 83 1.75 1.54 8.47
N THR A 84 2.11 2.73 8.00
CA THR A 84 1.93 3.11 6.59
C THR A 84 2.76 2.21 5.66
N GLY A 85 4.00 1.90 6.03
CA GLY A 85 4.87 1.02 5.27
C GLY A 85 4.34 -0.41 5.16
N VAL A 86 3.80 -0.98 6.24
CA VAL A 86 3.17 -2.31 6.26
C VAL A 86 1.94 -2.33 5.37
N ARG A 87 1.06 -1.33 5.50
CA ARG A 87 -0.13 -1.17 4.64
C ARG A 87 0.26 -1.09 3.17
N ASP A 88 1.22 -0.24 2.81
CA ASP A 88 1.63 -0.01 1.43
C ASP A 88 2.35 -1.22 0.84
N ALA A 89 3.11 -1.97 1.65
CA ALA A 89 3.72 -3.23 1.24
C ALA A 89 2.67 -4.29 0.93
N LEU A 90 1.66 -4.45 1.80
CA LEU A 90 0.56 -5.39 1.58
C LEU A 90 -0.27 -4.99 0.35
N ALA A 91 -0.62 -3.71 0.21
CA ALA A 91 -1.33 -3.20 -0.96
C ALA A 91 -0.54 -3.42 -2.26
N PHE A 92 0.79 -3.19 -2.24
CA PHE A 92 1.65 -3.47 -3.38
C PHE A 92 1.60 -4.95 -3.78
N LEU A 93 1.68 -5.88 -2.81
CA LEU A 93 1.59 -7.31 -3.09
C LEU A 93 0.23 -7.68 -3.69
N LEU A 94 -0.86 -7.31 -3.01
CA LEU A 94 -2.23 -7.62 -3.43
C LEU A 94 -2.56 -7.07 -4.82
N TYR A 95 -2.15 -5.83 -5.10
CA TYR A 95 -2.32 -5.22 -6.42
C TYR A 95 -1.62 -6.04 -7.52
N ASN A 96 -0.36 -6.44 -7.30
CA ASN A 96 0.40 -7.21 -8.27
C ASN A 96 -0.03 -8.69 -8.37
N THR A 97 -0.76 -9.22 -7.38
CA THR A 97 -1.40 -10.54 -7.44
C THR A 97 -2.84 -10.50 -7.96
N GLY A 98 -3.31 -9.34 -8.41
CA GLY A 98 -4.58 -9.21 -9.13
C GLY A 98 -5.82 -9.02 -8.26
N VAL A 99 -5.69 -8.55 -7.01
CA VAL A 99 -6.84 -8.33 -6.11
C VAL A 99 -7.90 -7.40 -6.73
N THR A 100 -7.50 -6.48 -7.61
CA THR A 100 -8.41 -5.55 -8.28
C THR A 100 -9.38 -6.24 -9.23
N SER A 101 -9.05 -7.43 -9.74
CA SER A 101 -9.99 -8.23 -10.53
C SER A 101 -11.13 -8.81 -9.69
N MET A 102 -10.96 -8.91 -8.37
CA MET A 102 -12.05 -9.25 -7.45
C MET A 102 -12.97 -8.05 -7.19
N MET A 103 -12.43 -6.84 -7.33
CA MET A 103 -13.16 -5.59 -7.11
C MET A 103 -13.98 -5.16 -8.33
N ASN A 104 -13.59 -5.62 -9.52
CA ASN A 104 -14.23 -5.24 -10.78
C ASN A 104 -15.19 -6.34 -11.23
N SER A 105 -16.48 -6.01 -11.28
CA SER A 105 -17.55 -6.91 -11.71
C SER A 105 -17.49 -7.32 -13.19
N ASP A 106 -16.63 -6.66 -14.00
CA ASP A 106 -16.55 -6.83 -15.46
C ASP A 106 -15.30 -7.62 -15.93
N THR A 107 -14.40 -8.02 -15.02
CA THR A 107 -13.22 -8.81 -15.39
C THR A 107 -13.54 -10.31 -15.42
N GLY A 108 -13.47 -10.91 -16.61
CA GLY A 108 -13.74 -12.34 -16.79
C GLY A 108 -12.85 -13.24 -15.92
N ARG A 109 -13.47 -13.95 -14.97
CA ARG A 109 -13.25 -15.34 -14.51
C ARG A 109 -11.81 -15.89 -14.40
N ALA A 110 -10.79 -15.06 -14.24
CA ALA A 110 -9.49 -15.51 -13.79
C ALA A 110 -9.50 -15.47 -12.26
N ASP A 111 -9.39 -16.63 -11.62
CA ASP A 111 -9.22 -16.73 -10.17
C ASP A 111 -7.93 -15.97 -9.81
N PRO A 112 -8.02 -14.81 -9.13
CA PRO A 112 -6.87 -13.99 -8.88
C PRO A 112 -5.95 -14.67 -7.87
N VAL A 113 -4.65 -14.61 -8.13
CA VAL A 113 -3.62 -15.19 -7.25
C VAL A 113 -3.65 -14.55 -5.85
N ALA A 114 -4.21 -13.34 -5.72
CA ALA A 114 -4.34 -12.62 -4.46
C ALA A 114 -5.12 -13.41 -3.39
N GLU A 115 -6.23 -14.04 -3.75
CA GLU A 115 -7.05 -14.82 -2.82
C GLU A 115 -6.25 -16.01 -2.29
N TRP A 116 -5.67 -16.80 -3.19
CA TRP A 116 -4.82 -17.92 -2.83
C TRP A 116 -3.64 -17.50 -1.94
N VAL A 117 -2.92 -16.42 -2.29
CA VAL A 117 -1.80 -15.91 -1.49
C VAL A 117 -2.25 -15.50 -0.09
N LEU A 118 -3.39 -14.83 0.04
CA LEU A 118 -3.91 -14.40 1.34
C LEU A 118 -4.30 -15.60 2.20
N THR A 119 -5.03 -16.56 1.62
CA THR A 119 -5.43 -17.79 2.29
C THR A 119 -4.22 -18.56 2.79
N GLU A 120 -3.22 -18.80 1.94
CA GLU A 120 -1.97 -19.48 2.35
C GLU A 120 -1.20 -18.70 3.42
N ALA A 121 -1.16 -17.37 3.33
CA ALA A 121 -0.52 -16.54 4.35
C ALA A 121 -1.21 -16.66 5.71
N LEU A 122 -2.54 -16.73 5.75
CA LEU A 122 -3.32 -16.93 6.98
C LEU A 122 -3.13 -18.34 7.55
N HIS A 123 -3.16 -19.39 6.72
CA HIS A 123 -2.83 -20.74 7.16
C HIS A 123 -1.42 -20.81 7.75
N ARG A 124 -0.44 -20.17 7.10
CA ARG A 124 0.95 -20.13 7.57
C ARG A 124 1.11 -19.36 8.88
N ALA A 125 0.39 -18.24 9.05
CA ALA A 125 0.35 -17.49 10.30
C ALA A 125 -0.26 -18.34 11.43
N GLY A 126 -1.41 -18.97 11.20
CA GLY A 126 -2.05 -19.86 12.18
C GLY A 126 -1.16 -21.03 12.57
N GLN A 127 -0.52 -21.70 11.59
CA GLN A 127 0.39 -22.81 11.84
C GLN A 127 1.54 -22.43 12.79
N LYS A 128 2.05 -21.19 12.71
CA LYS A 128 3.14 -20.72 13.59
C LYS A 128 2.74 -20.71 15.06
N ASP A 129 1.46 -20.43 15.34
CA ASP A 129 0.87 -20.40 16.68
C ASP A 129 0.12 -21.69 17.04
N GLY A 130 0.23 -22.74 16.22
CA GLY A 130 -0.46 -24.02 16.43
C GLY A 130 -1.98 -23.96 16.20
N ILE A 131 -2.46 -22.94 15.48
CA ILE A 131 -3.85 -22.73 15.13
C ILE A 131 -4.13 -23.35 13.76
N LEU A 132 -5.14 -24.21 13.68
CA LEU A 132 -5.66 -24.71 12.41
C LEU A 132 -6.67 -23.72 11.85
N VAL A 133 -6.32 -23.08 10.74
CA VAL A 133 -7.27 -22.29 9.95
C VAL A 133 -8.07 -23.27 9.08
N GLU A 134 -9.38 -23.36 9.31
CA GLU A 134 -10.27 -24.29 8.59
C GLU A 134 -10.83 -23.69 7.30
N ASP A 135 -11.10 -22.38 7.31
CA ASP A 135 -11.73 -21.67 6.20
C ASP A 135 -11.30 -20.19 6.19
N VAL A 136 -11.19 -19.63 4.98
CA VAL A 136 -10.89 -18.21 4.73
C VAL A 136 -11.79 -17.73 3.60
N GLU A 137 -12.77 -16.89 3.93
CA GLU A 137 -13.59 -16.17 2.96
C GLU A 137 -13.10 -14.73 2.80
N LEU A 138 -12.86 -14.32 1.55
CA LEU A 138 -12.57 -12.94 1.18
C LEU A 138 -13.70 -12.40 0.31
N ASP A 139 -14.56 -11.59 0.92
CA ASP A 139 -15.64 -10.89 0.23
C ASP A 139 -15.27 -9.41 0.06
N ILE A 140 -15.34 -8.91 -1.18
CA ILE A 140 -14.98 -7.54 -1.52
C ILE A 140 -16.11 -6.88 -2.30
N ASP A 141 -16.96 -6.15 -1.57
CA ASP A 141 -17.92 -5.23 -2.16
C ASP A 141 -17.22 -3.94 -2.62
N ALA A 142 -16.94 -3.86 -3.92
CA ALA A 142 -16.37 -2.69 -4.56
C ALA A 142 -17.31 -2.12 -5.60
N VAL A 143 -17.27 -0.80 -5.74
CA VAL A 143 -18.01 -0.04 -6.76
C VAL A 143 -16.98 0.70 -7.59
N ASP A 144 -17.07 0.57 -8.91
CA ASP A 144 -16.29 1.39 -9.83
C ASP A 144 -16.56 2.86 -9.53
N PHE A 145 -15.51 3.57 -9.13
CA PHE A 145 -15.60 4.97 -8.72
C PHE A 145 -14.66 5.83 -9.58
N PRO A 146 -15.02 6.12 -10.84
CA PRO A 146 -14.21 6.98 -11.68
C PRO A 146 -14.17 8.37 -11.07
N ARG A 147 -12.97 8.91 -10.88
CA ARG A 147 -12.75 10.30 -10.45
C ARG A 147 -13.49 11.32 -11.32
N THR A 148 -13.66 11.01 -12.61
CA THR A 148 -14.46 11.81 -13.55
C THR A 148 -15.94 11.84 -13.20
N SER A 149 -16.50 10.74 -12.67
CA SER A 149 -17.90 10.68 -12.25
C SER A 149 -18.13 11.54 -11.00
N LEU A 150 -17.21 11.50 -10.04
CA LEU A 150 -17.24 12.37 -8.84
C LEU A 150 -17.23 13.86 -9.17
N LEU A 151 -16.38 14.26 -10.13
CA LEU A 151 -16.33 15.64 -10.59
C LEU A 151 -17.62 16.03 -11.33
N ALA A 152 -18.17 15.14 -12.15
CA ALA A 152 -19.45 15.36 -12.83
C ALA A 152 -20.63 15.47 -11.86
N ASP A 153 -20.64 14.66 -10.80
CA ASP A 153 -21.66 14.70 -9.74
C ASP A 153 -21.59 16.01 -8.95
N LEU A 154 -20.37 16.47 -8.58
CA LEU A 154 -20.18 17.79 -7.98
C LEU A 154 -20.62 18.92 -8.90
N GLU A 155 -20.28 18.86 -10.20
CA GLU A 155 -20.68 19.86 -11.18
C GLU A 155 -22.20 19.89 -11.37
N ALA A 156 -22.86 18.74 -11.28
CA ALA A 156 -24.32 18.60 -11.31
C ALA A 156 -25.00 19.03 -9.99
N GLY A 157 -24.24 19.29 -8.92
CA GLY A 157 -24.75 19.66 -7.60
C GLY A 157 -25.29 18.47 -6.79
N ASN A 158 -24.91 17.25 -7.14
CA ASN A 158 -25.24 16.05 -6.37
C ASN A 158 -24.43 16.01 -5.07
N GLU A 159 -25.02 15.47 -4.00
CA GLU A 159 -24.32 15.27 -2.73
C GLU A 159 -23.29 14.14 -2.87
N LEU A 160 -22.07 14.40 -2.37
CA LEU A 160 -21.04 13.39 -2.22
C LEU A 160 -20.93 12.90 -0.78
N SER A 161 -20.69 11.61 -0.60
CA SER A 161 -20.42 11.02 0.72
C SER A 161 -19.05 11.46 1.29
N PRO A 162 -18.83 11.36 2.61
CA PRO A 162 -17.53 11.70 3.20
C PRO A 162 -16.35 10.90 2.62
N ARG A 163 -16.60 9.65 2.18
CA ARG A 163 -15.57 8.80 1.54
C ARG A 163 -15.22 9.34 0.15
N GLU A 164 -16.21 9.81 -0.59
CA GLU A 164 -16.06 10.38 -1.94
C GLU A 164 -15.34 11.74 -1.90
N LEU A 165 -15.70 12.61 -0.96
CA LEU A 165 -15.01 13.86 -0.72
C LEU A 165 -13.55 13.63 -0.32
N ARG A 166 -13.29 12.63 0.53
CA ARG A 166 -11.92 12.26 0.90
C ARG A 166 -11.10 11.81 -0.31
N LEU A 167 -11.66 11.00 -1.20
CA LEU A 167 -10.97 10.56 -2.42
C LEU A 167 -10.61 11.74 -3.33
N LEU A 168 -11.50 12.73 -3.45
CA LEU A 168 -11.21 13.95 -4.21
C LEU A 168 -10.13 14.81 -3.56
N LEU A 169 -10.13 14.94 -2.23
CA LEU A 169 -9.13 15.70 -1.47
C LEU A 169 -7.74 15.05 -1.48
N GLU A 170 -7.68 13.72 -1.56
CA GLU A 170 -6.42 12.98 -1.74
C GLU A 170 -5.89 13.05 -3.19
N SER A 171 -6.61 13.74 -4.08
CA SER A 171 -6.31 13.87 -5.49
C SER A 171 -5.72 15.25 -5.84
N GLU A 172 -4.91 15.35 -6.90
CA GLU A 172 -4.26 16.62 -7.31
C GLU A 172 -5.20 17.64 -7.98
N ASP A 173 -6.49 17.30 -8.18
CA ASP A 173 -7.46 18.15 -8.89
C ASP A 173 -8.16 19.13 -7.95
N VAL A 174 -8.06 18.91 -6.64
CA VAL A 174 -8.70 19.76 -5.63
C VAL A 174 -7.65 20.58 -4.91
N ASP A 175 -7.78 21.91 -4.98
CA ASP A 175 -7.00 22.80 -4.13
C ASP A 175 -7.49 22.69 -2.68
N THR A 176 -6.81 21.84 -1.92
CA THR A 176 -7.10 21.60 -0.50
C THR A 176 -7.02 22.88 0.36
N ARG A 177 -6.31 23.92 -0.07
CA ARG A 177 -6.30 25.22 0.65
C ARG A 177 -7.62 25.94 0.47
N ASN A 178 -8.11 26.00 -0.77
CA ASN A 178 -9.40 26.60 -1.08
C ASN A 178 -10.54 25.88 -0.34
N VAL A 179 -10.49 24.54 -0.26
CA VAL A 179 -11.45 23.78 0.55
C VAL A 179 -11.37 24.13 2.03
N GLN A 180 -10.17 24.26 2.61
CA GLN A 180 -10.02 24.69 4.00
C GLN A 180 -10.58 26.09 4.25
N ASP A 181 -10.39 27.01 3.32
CA ASP A 181 -10.89 28.38 3.44
C ASP A 181 -12.42 28.42 3.40
N ASN A 182 -13.06 27.68 2.49
CA ASN A 182 -14.53 27.54 2.45
C ASN A 182 -15.09 26.91 3.73
N ILE A 183 -14.41 25.90 4.29
CA ILE A 183 -14.83 25.28 5.56
C ILE A 183 -14.69 26.28 6.72
N ARG A 184 -13.64 27.12 6.72
CA ARG A 184 -13.45 28.15 7.76
C ARG A 184 -14.56 29.18 7.71
N GLU A 185 -14.89 29.68 6.52
CA GLU A 185 -15.97 30.65 6.32
C GLU A 185 -17.30 30.10 6.86
N GLN A 186 -17.63 28.83 6.57
CA GLN A 186 -18.90 28.23 7.05
C GLN A 186 -18.97 27.98 8.56
N LEU A 187 -17.84 27.78 9.23
CA LEU A 187 -17.81 27.38 10.64
C LEU A 187 -17.50 28.52 11.60
N PHE A 188 -16.84 29.58 11.13
CA PHE A 188 -16.26 30.61 11.99
C PHE A 188 -16.53 32.04 11.54
N ASP A 189 -17.01 32.28 10.32
CA ASP A 189 -17.45 33.61 9.89
C ASP A 189 -18.99 33.68 9.94
N ASP A 190 -19.51 34.33 10.98
CA ASP A 190 -20.90 34.86 11.05
C ASP A 190 -20.98 36.21 10.31
#